data_AF-A0A127P732-F1
#
_entry.id   AF-A0A127P732-F1
#
_cell.length_a   1.000
_cell.length_b   1.000
_cell.length_c   1.000
_cell.angle_alpha   90.00
_cell.angle_beta   90.00
_cell.angle_gamma   90.00
#
_symmetry.space_group_name_H-M   'P 1'
#
loop_
_entity.id
_entity.type
_entity.pdbx_description
1 polymer ?
#
loop_
_entity_poly.entity_id
_entity_poly.type
_entity_poly.pdbx_seq_one_letter_code
_entity_poly.pdbx_strand_id
1 'polypeptide(L)'
;MPLAYEQFANANRVKRFGVGYFLDLRAFTAVLLVDKLHDLTASELIRVSCQKIAENFGNEGVINKTCDLIAAMSNVRIVAL
;
A
#
# COMPACT_ATOMS: atom_id res chain seq x y z
N MET A 1 11.42 -8.44 0.80
CA MET A 1 11.27 -9.71 1.54
C MET A 1 10.78 -9.38 2.94
N PRO A 2 9.57 -9.79 3.35
CA PRO A 2 9.07 -9.51 4.69
C PRO A 2 9.83 -10.36 5.73
N LEU A 3 10.17 -9.76 6.86
CA LEU A 3 10.98 -10.39 7.91
C LEU A 3 10.18 -10.63 9.20
N ALA A 4 9.24 -9.75 9.55
CA ALA A 4 8.47 -9.90 10.79
C ALA A 4 7.14 -9.12 10.80
N TYR A 5 6.24 -9.53 11.71
CA TYR A 5 5.01 -8.80 12.06
C TYR A 5 4.13 -8.44 10.84
N GLU A 6 3.68 -7.19 10.76
CA GLU A 6 2.85 -6.61 9.71
C GLU A 6 3.49 -6.64 8.31
N GLN A 7 4.81 -6.89 8.20
CA GLN A 7 5.49 -6.89 6.92
C GLN A 7 4.92 -7.95 5.96
N PHE A 8 4.46 -9.09 6.47
CA PHE A 8 3.84 -10.13 5.65
C PHE A 8 2.48 -9.69 5.08
N ALA A 9 1.66 -9.04 5.90
CA ALA A 9 0.38 -8.49 5.47
C ALA A 9 0.59 -7.37 4.44
N ASN A 10 1.55 -6.48 4.68
CA ASN A 10 1.89 -5.39 3.77
C ASN A 10 2.48 -5.89 2.45
N ALA A 11 3.34 -6.91 2.48
CA ALA A 11 3.87 -7.54 1.27
C ALA A 11 2.74 -8.15 0.41
N ASN A 12 1.75 -8.79 1.05
CA ASN A 12 0.56 -9.28 0.35
C ASN A 12 -0.27 -8.14 -0.25
N ARG A 13 -0.43 -7.01 0.46
CA ARG A 13 -1.11 -5.82 -0.08
C ARG A 13 -0.39 -5.25 -1.30
N VAL A 14 0.94 -5.08 -1.22
CA VAL A 14 1.79 -4.63 -2.35
C VAL A 14 1.56 -5.51 -3.58
N LYS A 15 1.60 -6.84 -3.41
CA LYS A 15 1.35 -7.78 -4.51
C LYS A 15 -0.07 -7.68 -5.05
N ARG A 16 -1.09 -7.60 -4.19
CA ARG A 16 -2.51 -7.46 -4.58
C ARG A 16 -2.79 -6.16 -5.31
N PHE A 17 -2.09 -5.10 -4.95
CA PHE A 17 -2.17 -3.80 -5.62
C PHE A 17 -1.42 -3.77 -6.96
N GLY A 18 -0.68 -4.83 -7.31
CA GLY A 18 0.05 -4.89 -8.58
C GLY A 18 1.23 -3.93 -8.65
N VAL A 19 1.70 -3.40 -7.52
CA VAL A 19 2.78 -2.40 -7.47
C VAL A 19 4.14 -2.99 -7.11
N GLY A 20 4.23 -4.31 -7.04
CA GLY A 20 5.49 -5.00 -6.86
C GLY A 20 5.35 -6.45 -6.43
N TYR A 21 6.47 -7.02 -6.06
CA TYR A 21 6.60 -8.40 -5.63
C TYR A 21 7.23 -8.49 -4.24
N PHE A 22 7.08 -9.65 -3.62
CA PHE A 22 7.91 -10.05 -2.51
C PHE A 22 8.43 -11.46 -2.76
N LEU A 23 9.63 -11.72 -2.25
CA LEU A 23 10.23 -13.04 -2.23
C LEU A 23 9.95 -13.68 -0.87
N ASP A 24 9.53 -14.95 -0.88
CA ASP A 24 9.53 -15.78 0.34
C ASP A 24 10.98 -16.19 0.62
N LEU A 25 11.43 -15.96 1.85
CA LEU A 25 12.74 -16.38 2.36
C LEU A 25 13.08 -17.83 2.03
N ARG A 26 12.08 -18.73 2.14
CA ARG A 26 12.26 -20.18 1.94
C ARG A 26 12.41 -20.57 0.47
N ALA A 27 11.97 -19.70 -0.43
CA ALA A 27 12.04 -19.91 -1.89
C ALA A 27 13.02 -18.94 -2.56
N PHE A 28 13.83 -18.22 -1.78
CA PHE A 28 14.75 -17.22 -2.30
C PHE A 28 15.88 -17.88 -3.10
N THR A 29 16.10 -17.39 -4.31
CA THR A 29 17.28 -17.73 -5.12
C THR A 29 17.78 -16.47 -5.84
N ALA A 30 19.06 -16.44 -6.21
CA ALA A 30 19.64 -15.33 -6.96
C ALA A 30 18.94 -15.12 -8.31
N VAL A 31 18.58 -16.20 -9.00
CA VAL A 31 17.86 -16.17 -10.28
C VAL A 31 16.48 -15.53 -10.09
N LEU A 32 15.71 -16.00 -9.11
CA LEU A 32 14.38 -15.45 -8.84
C LEU A 32 14.43 -13.97 -8.46
N LEU A 33 15.47 -13.55 -7.73
CA LEU A 33 15.68 -12.14 -7.41
C LEU A 33 15.90 -11.30 -8.68
N VAL A 34 16.79 -11.74 -9.56
CA VAL A 34 17.08 -11.05 -10.83
C VAL A 34 15.83 -10.96 -11.69
N ASP A 35 15.10 -12.06 -11.85
CA ASP A 35 13.85 -12.10 -12.62
C ASP A 35 12.83 -11.10 -12.08
N LYS A 36 12.64 -11.08 -10.75
CA LYS A 36 11.67 -10.16 -10.12
C LYS A 36 12.12 -8.71 -10.18
N LEU A 37 13.42 -8.42 -10.13
CA LEU A 37 13.95 -7.08 -10.31
C LEU A 37 13.76 -6.59 -11.75
N HIS A 38 14.05 -7.44 -12.74
CA HIS A 38 13.82 -7.13 -14.14
C HIS A 38 12.32 -6.88 -14.42
N ASP A 39 11.44 -7.76 -13.94
CA ASP A 39 10.00 -7.55 -14.04
C ASP A 39 9.58 -6.23 -13.39
N LEU A 40 10.10 -5.90 -12.20
CA LEU A 40 9.74 -4.68 -11.48
C LEU A 40 10.12 -3.40 -12.23
N THR A 41 11.26 -3.40 -12.93
CA THR A 41 11.76 -2.21 -13.65
C THR A 41 11.25 -2.10 -15.08
N ALA A 42 10.94 -3.22 -15.73
CA ALA A 42 10.50 -3.26 -17.12
C ALA A 42 8.97 -3.37 -17.30
N SER A 43 8.23 -3.73 -16.26
CA SER A 43 6.79 -3.98 -16.37
C SER A 43 5.98 -2.68 -16.45
N GLU A 44 5.41 -2.46 -17.63
CA GLU A 44 4.44 -1.40 -17.87
C GLU A 44 3.19 -1.52 -16.98
N LEU A 45 2.75 -2.75 -16.70
CA LEU A 45 1.59 -2.99 -15.83
C LEU A 45 1.84 -2.51 -14.39
N ILE A 46 3.05 -2.77 -13.87
CA ILE A 46 3.43 -2.29 -12.54
C ILE A 46 3.52 -0.76 -12.55
N ARG A 47 4.11 -0.17 -13.58
CA ARG A 47 4.21 1.29 -13.74
C ARG A 47 2.83 1.95 -13.71
N VAL A 48 1.89 1.45 -14.49
CA VAL A 48 0.50 1.96 -14.54
C VAL A 48 -0.21 1.78 -13.19
N SER A 49 -0.02 0.64 -12.53
CA SER A 49 -0.61 0.37 -11.21
C SER A 49 -0.08 1.36 -10.16
N CYS A 50 1.23 1.61 -10.16
CA CYS A 50 1.84 2.62 -9.29
C CYS A 50 1.27 4.01 -9.54
N GLN A 51 1.14 4.41 -10.81
CA GLN A 51 0.57 5.71 -11.18
C GLN A 51 -0.87 5.86 -10.67
N LYS A 52 -1.73 4.87 -10.93
CA LYS A 52 -3.12 4.87 -10.48
C LYS A 52 -3.25 4.97 -8.96
N ILE A 53 -2.36 4.30 -8.22
CA ILE A 53 -2.37 4.39 -6.76
C ILE A 53 -1.91 5.76 -6.30
N ALA A 54 -0.85 6.31 -6.90
CA ALA A 54 -0.36 7.65 -6.57
C ALA A 54 -1.43 8.73 -6.78
N GLU A 55 -2.22 8.64 -7.86
CA GLU A 55 -3.36 9.54 -8.13
C GLU A 55 -4.41 9.55 -6.99
N ASN A 56 -4.59 8.44 -6.28
CA ASN A 56 -5.52 8.38 -5.14
C ASN A 56 -4.99 9.13 -3.90
N PHE A 57 -3.67 9.31 -3.79
CA PHE A 57 -3.03 9.98 -2.66
C PHE A 57 -2.65 11.44 -2.93
N GLY A 58 -2.60 11.85 -4.20
CA GLY A 58 -2.25 13.22 -4.59
C GLY A 58 -3.30 14.29 -4.30
N ASN A 59 -4.54 13.88 -3.96
CA ASN A 59 -5.64 14.81 -3.71
C ASN A 59 -5.78 15.13 -2.21
N GLU A 60 -5.84 16.42 -1.86
CA GLU A 60 -6.02 16.97 -0.49
C GLU A 60 -7.28 16.47 0.25
N GLY A 61 -8.13 15.70 -0.42
CA GLY A 61 -9.39 15.18 0.12
C GLY A 61 -9.24 14.30 1.35
N VAL A 62 -8.07 13.71 1.63
CA VAL A 62 -7.87 12.92 2.86
C VAL A 62 -7.87 13.83 4.09
N ILE A 63 -7.20 14.98 4.04
CA ILE A 63 -7.17 15.95 5.15
C ILE A 63 -8.56 16.51 5.37
N ASN A 64 -9.26 16.89 4.31
CA ASN A 64 -10.63 17.41 4.42
C ASN A 64 -11.59 16.37 5.03
N LYS A 65 -11.51 15.11 4.59
CA LYS A 65 -12.27 14.00 5.21
C LYS A 65 -11.92 13.81 6.68
N THR A 66 -10.64 13.96 7.06
CA THR A 66 -10.23 13.91 8.47
C THR A 66 -10.83 15.07 9.26
N CYS A 67 -10.81 16.29 8.74
CA CYS A 67 -11.45 17.46 9.36
C CYS A 67 -12.96 17.26 9.53
N ASP A 68 -13.64 16.74 8.51
CA ASP A 68 -15.08 16.43 8.56
C ASP A 68 -15.39 15.39 9.65
N LEU A 69 -14.57 14.34 9.77
CA LEU A 69 -14.70 13.33 10.82
C LEU A 69 -14.49 13.92 12.21
N ILE A 70 -13.48 14.77 12.40
CA ILE A 70 -13.22 15.45 13.68
C ILE A 70 -14.39 16.36 14.05
N ALA A 71 -14.91 17.13 13.09
CA ALA A 71 -16.07 18.00 13.31
C ALA A 71 -17.32 17.19 13.68
N ALA A 72 -17.56 16.05 13.00
CA ALA A 72 -18.66 15.15 13.31
C ALA A 72 -18.54 14.55 14.73
N MET A 73 -17.35 14.13 15.14
CA MET A 73 -17.11 13.61 16.50
C MET A 73 -17.25 14.70 17.57
N SER A 74 -16.84 15.92 17.27
CA SER A 74 -16.92 17.06 18.19
C SER A 74 -18.35 17.57 18.39
N ASN A 75 -19.24 17.33 17.42
CA ASN A 75 -20.67 17.64 17.50
C ASN A 75 -21.51 16.56 18.21
N VAL A 76 -20.93 15.38 18.51
CA VAL A 76 -21.53 14.45 19.45
C VAL A 76 -21.33 15.02 20.85
N ARG A 77 -22.23 15.93 21.26
CA ARG A 77 -22.39 16.29 22.66
C ARG A 77 -22.53 15.01 23.45
N ILE A 78 -21.59 14.76 24.36
CA ILE A 78 -21.79 13.85 25.48
C ILE A 78 -23.01 14.40 26.23
N VAL A 79 -24.20 13.90 25.91
CA VAL A 79 -25.35 13.99 26.81
C VAL A 79 -25.01 13.03 27.94
N ALA A 80 -24.25 13.53 28.90
CA ALA A 80 -24.09 12.89 30.19
C ALA A 80 -25.48 12.89 30.85
N LEU A 81 -26.09 11.71 30.87
CA LEU A 81 -27.16 11.35 31.79
C LEU A 81 -26.59 11.29 33.22
#